data_AF-A0A4U1JD82-F1
#
_entry.id   AF-A0A4U1JD82-F1
#
_cell.length_a   1.000
_cell.length_b   1.000
_cell.length_c   1.000
_cell.angle_alpha   90.00
_cell.angle_beta   90.00
_cell.angle_gamma   90.00
#
_symmetry.space_group_name_H-M   'P 1'
#
loop_
_entity.id
_entity.type
_entity.pdbx_description
1 polymer ?
#
loop_
_entity_poly.entity_id
_entity_poly.type
_entity_poly.pdbx_seq_one_letter_code
_entity_poly.pdbx_strand_id
1 'polypeptide(L)' 'MPHQVGERLRCEDCGAEIVYTKACSCSERDPKTHADICCGKEMRNLGVEGATEQQPRKASGF' A
#
# COMPACT_ATOMS: atom_id res chain seq x y z
N MET A 1 -4.35 -0.67 -6.46
CA MET A 1 -5.06 0.64 -6.32
C MET A 1 -4.00 1.73 -6.36
N PRO A 2 -4.25 2.91 -6.96
CA PRO A 2 -3.27 4.00 -6.94
C PRO A 2 -3.07 4.50 -5.51
N HIS A 3 -1.81 4.64 -5.11
CA HIS A 3 -1.44 5.14 -3.80
C HIS A 3 -1.85 6.60 -3.62
N GLN A 4 -2.39 6.93 -2.45
CA GLN A 4 -2.85 8.28 -2.12
C GLN A 4 -1.69 9.15 -1.63
N VAL A 5 -1.79 10.46 -1.84
CA VAL A 5 -0.84 11.41 -1.23
C VAL A 5 -0.96 11.32 0.29
N GLY A 6 0.17 11.19 0.96
CA GLY A 6 0.27 10.99 2.41
C GLY A 6 0.23 9.53 2.84
N GLU A 7 0.03 8.59 1.91
CA GLU A 7 0.03 7.16 2.24
C GLU A 7 1.43 6.71 2.66
N ARG A 8 1.49 5.94 3.74
CA ARG A 8 2.73 5.39 4.28
C ARG A 8 2.78 3.89 4.10
N LEU A 9 3.93 3.37 3.68
CA LEU A 9 4.20 1.94 3.63
C LEU A 9 5.46 1.64 4.42
N ARG A 10 5.50 0.48 5.09
CA ARG A 10 6.64 0.07 5.90
C ARG A 10 7.08 -1.35 5.58
N CYS A 11 8.38 -1.53 5.48
CA CYS A 11 9.00 -2.86 5.43
C CYS A 11 9.13 -3.39 6.86
N GLU A 12 8.57 -4.57 7.11
CA GLU A 12 8.65 -5.20 8.44
C GLU A 12 10.03 -5.84 8.71
N ASP A 13 10.80 -6.17 7.67
CA ASP A 13 12.13 -6.79 7.82
C ASP A 13 13.24 -5.77 8.13
N CYS A 14 13.31 -4.65 7.42
CA CYS A 14 14.37 -3.65 7.60
C CYS A 14 13.91 -2.35 8.27
N GLY A 15 12.59 -2.15 8.42
CA GLY A 15 12.03 -0.95 9.02
C GLY A 15 11.95 0.27 8.09
N ALA A 16 12.33 0.15 6.81
CA ALA A 16 12.24 1.24 5.85
C ALA A 16 10.79 1.70 5.63
N GLU A 17 10.60 3.01 5.43
CA GLU A 17 9.29 3.62 5.22
C GLU A 17 9.25 4.39 3.90
N ILE A 18 8.16 4.23 3.15
CA ILE A 18 7.84 5.01 1.95
C ILE A 18 6.66 5.91 2.28
N VAL A 19 6.76 7.17 1.87
CA VAL A 19 5.66 8.13 1.96
C VAL A 19 5.35 8.66 0.57
N TYR A 20 4.12 8.46 0.12
CA TYR A 20 3.66 8.95 -1.16
C TYR A 20 3.43 10.46 -1.09
N THR A 21 4.38 11.26 -1.61
CA THR A 21 4.26 12.73 -1.60
C THR A 21 3.48 13.28 -2.80
N LYS A 22 3.25 12.45 -3.82
CA LYS A 22 2.48 12.77 -5.03
C LYS A 22 1.67 11.54 -5.44
N ALA A 23 0.50 11.77 -6.03
CA ALA A 23 -0.36 10.71 -6.54
C ALA A 23 0.30 10.01 -7.74
N CYS A 24 0.12 8.69 -7.85
CA CYS A 24 0.51 7.94 -9.04
C CYS A 24 -0.27 8.46 -10.25
N SER A 25 0.39 8.74 -11.37
CA SER A 25 -0.26 9.10 -12.64
C SER A 25 -0.89 7.89 -13.37
N CYS A 26 -1.11 6.81 -12.62
CA CYS A 26 -1.38 5.47 -13.11
C CYS A 26 -2.89 5.33 -13.19
N SER A 27 -3.43 5.15 -14.40
CA SER A 27 -4.89 5.04 -14.60
C SER A 27 -5.44 3.81 -13.88
N GLU A 28 -6.65 3.92 -13.31
CA GLU A 28 -7.32 2.87 -12.53
C GLU A 28 -7.52 1.53 -13.27
N ARG A 29 -7.28 1.50 -14.60
CA ARG A 29 -7.31 0.28 -15.42
C ARG A 29 -6.23 -0.74 -15.10
N ASP A 30 -5.14 -0.34 -14.45
CA ASP A 30 -4.06 -1.23 -14.05
C ASP A 30 -3.95 -1.36 -12.52
N PRO A 31 -4.95 -1.97 -11.86
CA PRO A 31 -4.95 -2.10 -10.40
C PRO A 31 -3.93 -3.13 -9.87
N LYS A 32 -3.29 -3.91 -10.73
CA LYS A 32 -2.47 -5.09 -10.38
C LYS A 32 -0.95 -4.85 -10.30
N THR A 33 -0.46 -3.65 -10.59
CA THR A 33 0.96 -3.51 -10.99
C THR A 33 1.80 -2.60 -10.09
N HIS A 34 1.20 -1.92 -9.10
CA HIS A 34 1.94 -1.15 -8.09
C HIS A 34 2.09 -1.98 -6.83
N ALA A 35 3.13 -2.81 -6.80
CA ALA A 35 3.60 -3.48 -5.60
C ALA A 35 4.89 -2.79 -5.13
N ASP A 36 4.86 -2.21 -3.95
CA ASP A 36 6.06 -1.70 -3.29
C ASP A 36 6.79 -2.86 -2.62
N ILE A 37 7.92 -3.28 -3.18
CA ILE A 37 8.68 -4.42 -2.68
C ILE A 37 9.94 -3.94 -1.99
N CYS A 38 10.13 -4.35 -0.73
CA CYS A 38 11.36 -4.14 0.04
C CYS A 38 11.80 -5.44 0.70
N CYS A 39 13.09 -5.73 0.70
CA CYS A 39 13.64 -7.01 1.22
C CYS A 39 13.02 -8.26 0.57
N GLY A 40 12.59 -8.16 -0.69
CA GLY A 40 11.96 -9.27 -1.42
C GLY A 40 10.51 -9.57 -1.01
N LYS A 41 9.89 -8.71 -0.18
CA LYS A 41 8.49 -8.84 0.24
C LYS A 41 7.71 -7.56 -0.06
N GLU A 42 6.41 -7.70 -0.27
CA GLU A 42 5.51 -6.55 -0.39
C GLU A 42 5.47 -5.78 0.93
N MET A 43 5.61 -4.46 0.85
CA MET A 43 5.59 -3.58 2.01
C MET A 43 4.17 -3.46 2.57
N ARG A 44 4.08 -3.34 3.90
CA ARG A 44 2.82 -3.19 4.60
C ARG A 44 2.30 -1.77 4.45
N ASN A 45 1.10 -1.62 3.90
CA ASN A 45 0.39 -0.34 3.84
C ASN A 45 -0.10 0.06 5.25
N LEU A 46 0.28 1.26 5.69
CA LEU A 46 -0.10 1.85 6.97
C LEU A 46 -1.25 2.88 6.84
N GLY A 47 -1.72 3.12 5.62
CA GLY A 47 -2.76 4.08 5.27
C GLY A 47 -2.24 5.51 5.13
N VAL A 48 -3.19 6.42 4.89
CA VAL A 48 -2.99 7.87 4.98
C VAL A 48 -3.39 8.29 6.40
N GLU A 49 -2.62 9.14 7.06
CA GLU A 49 -3.03 9.68 8.36
C GLU A 49 -4.39 10.40 8.22
N GLY A 50 -5.44 9.81 8.81
CA GLY A 50 -6.84 10.29 8.70
C GLY A 50 -7.79 9.40 7.88
N ALA A 51 -7.31 8.37 7.18
CA ALA A 51 -8.14 7.40 6.46
C ALA A 51 -8.17 6.07 7.22
N THR A 52 -9.24 5.83 7.98
CA THR A 52 -9.48 4.55 8.64
C THR A 52 -9.66 3.42 7.61
N GLU A 53 -8.70 2.51 7.62
CA GLU A 53 -8.81 1.06 7.43
C GLU A 53 -9.74 0.52 6.31
N GLN A 54 -9.13 0.04 5.23
CA GLN A 54 -9.73 -1.02 4.40
C GLN A 54 -8.82 -2.24 4.40
N GLN A 55 -8.91 -3.02 5.47
CA GLN A 55 -8.42 -4.40 5.51
C GLN A 55 -9.37 -5.29 4.69
N PRO A 56 -8.94 -5.99 3.63
CA PRO A 56 -9.76 -7.02 3.01
C PRO A 56 -9.89 -8.17 4.00
N ARG A 57 -11.09 -8.27 4.57
CA ARG A 57 -11.52 -9.38 5.41
C ARG A 57 -11.39 -10.64 4.56
N LYS A 58 -10.51 -11.55 4.98
CA LYS A 58 -10.44 -12.91 4.47
C LYS A 58 -11.87 -13.45 4.34
N ALA A 59 -12.32 -13.75 3.12
CA ALA A 59 -13.43 -14.64 2.91
C ALA A 59 -12.97 -16.05 3.30
N SER A 60 -13.05 -16.34 4.60
CA SER A 60 -12.96 -17.71 5.10
C SER A 60 -14.21 -18.45 4.62
N GLY A 61 -14.00 -19.41 3.72
CA GLY A 61 -15.04 -20.38 3.38
C GLY A 61 -15.33 -21.32 4.55
N PHE A 62 -16.58 -21.75 4.65
CA PHE A 62 -17.04 -23.15 4.71
C PHE A 62 -18.57 -23.17 4.57
#